data_AF-A0A1T5EZN8-F1
#
_entry.id   AF-A0A1T5EZN8-F1
#
_cell.length_a   1.000
_cell.length_b   1.000
_cell.length_c   1.000
_cell.angle_alpha   90.00
_cell.angle_beta   90.00
_cell.angle_gamma   90.00
#
_symmetry.space_group_name_H-M   'P 1'
#
loop_
_entity.id
_entity.type
_entity.pdbx_description
1 polymer ?
#
loop_
_entity_poly.entity_id
_entity_poly.type
_entity_poly.pdbx_seq_one_letter_code
_entity_poly.pdbx_strand_id
1 'polypeptide(L)'
;MKKSLLTTTLICLCFLSSCSFAEKQGNKDNAPEYIAYNKLLFGDMSLLDESKEQFFVPDFSDGDFDYEYTFLDLDGDKADELIVQMENDPGGYNAVFHFENDHITCWFSDSVEMTCFDYPLQNGLMVEEYDYGGSISYHIFRYLSTGRSETVKTLYIREEPLNQDTSLATPIYEVDDKEVSKEAFEKELNESIIENRLDTTAWKKLQK
;
A
#
# COMPACT_ATOMS: atom_id res chain seq x y z
N MET A 1 5.10 59.00 -47.30
CA MET A 1 4.11 57.91 -47.54
C MET A 1 4.29 56.87 -46.43
N LYS A 2 3.32 56.73 -45.52
CA LYS A 2 2.46 55.53 -45.34
C LYS A 2 3.30 54.25 -45.10
N LYS A 3 3.25 53.53 -43.98
CA LYS A 3 2.22 53.31 -42.95
C LYS A 3 2.87 52.82 -41.64
N SER A 4 2.18 53.11 -40.53
CA SER A 4 2.25 52.39 -39.26
C SER A 4 1.99 50.89 -39.45
N LEU A 5 2.68 50.04 -38.68
CA LEU A 5 2.12 48.79 -38.19
C LEU A 5 2.60 48.56 -36.76
N LEU A 6 1.66 48.61 -35.82
CA LEU A 6 1.79 48.05 -34.49
C LEU A 6 2.07 46.55 -34.61
N THR A 7 3.09 46.06 -33.92
CA THR A 7 3.18 44.64 -33.56
C THR A 7 3.16 44.53 -32.05
N THR A 8 1.97 44.21 -31.57
CA THR A 8 1.62 43.77 -30.23
C THR A 8 2.40 42.49 -29.92
N THR A 9 3.34 42.54 -28.98
CA THR A 9 3.91 41.31 -28.43
C THR A 9 3.03 40.84 -27.27
N LEU A 10 2.36 39.73 -27.55
CA LEU A 10 1.45 38.99 -26.68
C LEU A 10 2.18 38.55 -25.40
N ILE A 11 1.76 39.06 -24.25
CA ILE A 11 2.14 38.51 -22.95
C ILE A 11 1.38 37.19 -22.82
N CYS A 12 2.08 36.07 -23.00
CA CYS A 12 1.53 34.74 -22.71
C CYS A 12 1.47 34.60 -21.19
N LEU A 13 0.32 34.92 -20.58
CA LEU A 13 -0.01 34.50 -19.23
C LEU A 13 -0.21 32.98 -19.29
N CYS A 14 0.81 32.22 -18.88
CA CYS A 14 0.59 30.84 -18.48
C CYS A 14 -0.27 30.88 -17.22
N PHE A 15 -1.58 30.73 -17.39
CA PHE A 15 -2.43 30.26 -16.30
C PHE A 15 -1.95 28.86 -15.95
N LEU A 16 -1.11 28.78 -14.93
CA LEU A 16 -1.01 27.56 -14.12
C LEU A 16 -2.39 27.38 -13.51
N SER A 17 -3.26 26.64 -14.21
CA SER A 17 -4.29 25.86 -13.54
C SER A 17 -3.53 24.88 -12.66
N SER A 18 -3.22 25.31 -11.44
CA SER A 18 -3.10 24.38 -10.34
C SER A 18 -4.44 23.64 -10.29
N CYS A 19 -4.46 22.45 -10.87
CA CYS A 19 -5.41 21.43 -10.46
C CYS A 19 -5.17 21.26 -8.97
N SER A 20 -5.98 21.97 -8.20
CA SER A 20 -6.16 21.75 -6.79
C SER A 20 -6.60 20.29 -6.66
N PHE A 21 -5.64 19.39 -6.39
CA PHE A 21 -5.91 18.15 -5.67
C PHE A 21 -6.31 18.53 -4.24
N ALA A 22 -7.48 19.15 -4.15
CA ALA A 22 -8.30 19.20 -2.97
C ALA A 22 -9.63 18.63 -3.45
N GLU A 23 -9.60 17.34 -3.81
CA GLU A 23 -10.84 16.58 -3.81
C GLU A 23 -11.44 16.76 -2.43
N LYS A 24 -12.67 17.28 -2.42
CA LYS A 24 -13.50 17.32 -1.23
C LYS A 24 -13.47 15.93 -0.63
N GLN A 25 -12.81 15.80 0.52
CA GLN A 25 -13.13 14.78 1.52
C GLN A 25 -14.60 15.00 1.89
N GLY A 26 -15.50 14.47 1.05
CA GLY A 26 -16.88 14.24 1.42
C GLY A 26 -16.85 13.43 2.69
N ASN A 27 -17.82 13.64 3.58
CA ASN A 27 -17.90 13.00 4.88
C ASN A 27 -18.07 11.47 4.70
N LYS A 28 -16.96 10.78 4.41
CA LYS A 28 -16.84 9.33 4.18
C LYS A 28 -17.35 8.57 5.41
N ASP A 29 -17.26 9.17 6.60
CA ASP A 29 -17.68 8.60 7.87
C ASP A 29 -19.14 8.12 7.93
N ASN A 30 -20.01 8.53 6.98
CA ASN A 30 -21.41 8.07 6.92
C ASN A 30 -21.70 7.02 5.84
N ALA A 31 -20.72 6.64 5.00
CA ALA A 31 -20.98 5.61 4.01
C ALA A 31 -20.99 4.22 4.68
N PRO A 32 -21.85 3.27 4.22
CA PRO A 32 -22.08 1.99 4.88
C PRO A 32 -20.81 1.21 5.22
N GLU A 33 -19.85 1.22 4.30
CA GLU A 33 -18.54 0.56 4.44
C GLU A 33 -17.77 1.09 5.65
N TYR A 34 -17.64 2.41 5.83
CA TYR A 34 -16.93 2.97 6.98
C TYR A 34 -17.67 2.74 8.30
N ILE A 35 -19.00 2.68 8.28
CA ILE A 35 -19.79 2.31 9.47
C ILE A 35 -19.50 0.85 9.86
N ALA A 36 -19.46 -0.05 8.87
CA ALA A 36 -19.16 -1.46 9.08
C ALA A 36 -17.71 -1.65 9.58
N TYR A 37 -16.74 -1.00 8.95
CA TYR A 37 -15.34 -1.02 9.37
C TYR A 37 -15.14 -0.48 10.79
N ASN A 38 -15.81 0.62 11.16
CA ASN A 38 -15.76 1.13 12.53
C ASN A 38 -16.29 0.10 13.54
N LYS A 39 -17.39 -0.59 13.23
CA LYS A 39 -17.90 -1.68 14.10
C LYS A 39 -16.83 -2.76 14.32
N LEU A 40 -16.20 -3.23 13.25
CA LEU A 40 -15.12 -4.22 13.34
C LEU A 40 -13.95 -3.73 14.18
N LEU A 41 -13.49 -2.50 13.96
CA LEU A 41 -12.40 -1.86 14.70
C LEU A 41 -12.70 -1.72 16.21
N PHE A 42 -13.98 -1.64 16.59
CA PHE A 42 -14.44 -1.58 17.99
C PHE A 42 -15.01 -2.91 18.49
N GLY A 43 -14.57 -4.03 17.92
CA GLY A 43 -14.83 -5.40 18.43
C GLY A 43 -16.16 -6.01 17.98
N ASP A 44 -17.01 -5.29 17.24
CA ASP A 44 -18.23 -5.86 16.67
C ASP A 44 -17.92 -6.61 15.37
N MET A 45 -17.63 -7.90 15.52
CA MET A 45 -17.38 -8.84 14.42
C MET A 45 -18.66 -9.38 13.74
N SER A 46 -19.85 -8.81 14.01
CA SER A 46 -21.12 -9.36 13.49
C SER A 46 -21.24 -9.32 11.97
N LEU A 47 -20.49 -8.43 11.31
CA LEU A 47 -20.46 -8.30 9.85
C LEU A 47 -19.31 -9.08 9.22
N LEU A 48 -18.36 -9.61 10.00
CA LEU A 48 -17.24 -10.40 9.49
C LEU A 48 -17.73 -11.81 9.12
N ASP A 49 -17.56 -12.16 7.85
CA ASP A 49 -18.00 -13.43 7.28
C ASP A 49 -17.16 -14.63 7.76
N GLU A 50 -17.25 -15.75 7.04
CA GLU A 50 -16.55 -16.99 7.36
C GLU A 50 -15.02 -16.91 7.12
N SER A 51 -14.49 -15.81 6.55
CA SER A 51 -13.05 -15.62 6.34
C SER A 51 -12.25 -15.70 7.65
N LYS A 52 -12.86 -15.38 8.79
CA LYS A 52 -12.28 -15.53 10.13
C LYS A 52 -11.96 -16.99 10.52
N GLU A 53 -12.50 -17.95 9.79
CA GLU A 53 -12.15 -19.36 9.96
C GLU A 53 -10.84 -19.70 9.22
N GLN A 54 -10.42 -18.87 8.27
CA GLN A 54 -9.20 -19.02 7.47
C GLN A 54 -8.07 -18.11 7.97
N PHE A 55 -8.42 -16.90 8.40
CA PHE A 55 -7.50 -15.86 8.84
C PHE A 55 -7.65 -15.57 10.33
N PHE A 56 -6.54 -15.29 10.99
CA PHE A 56 -6.57 -14.79 12.37
C PHE A 56 -6.96 -13.32 12.38
N VAL A 57 -8.13 -12.99 12.92
CA VAL A 57 -8.54 -11.60 13.14
C VAL A 57 -8.71 -11.39 14.65
N PRO A 58 -7.86 -10.58 15.31
CA PRO A 58 -7.99 -10.33 16.74
C PRO A 58 -9.20 -9.42 17.01
N ASP A 59 -9.64 -9.41 18.26
CA ASP A 59 -10.49 -8.32 18.74
C ASP A 59 -9.61 -7.07 18.91
N PHE A 60 -9.73 -6.12 17.99
CA PHE A 60 -8.93 -4.90 18.03
C PHE A 60 -9.24 -4.01 19.25
N SER A 61 -10.37 -4.23 19.93
CA SER A 61 -10.76 -3.51 21.15
C SER A 61 -10.22 -4.14 22.43
N ASP A 62 -9.85 -5.43 22.40
CA ASP A 62 -9.39 -6.19 23.55
C ASP A 62 -8.01 -6.81 23.28
N GLY A 63 -6.94 -6.12 23.70
CA GLY A 63 -5.60 -6.62 23.46
C GLY A 63 -4.46 -5.81 24.08
N ASP A 64 -3.31 -6.47 24.19
CA ASP A 64 -2.05 -5.90 24.69
C ASP A 64 -1.34 -5.01 23.67
N PHE A 65 -1.77 -5.04 22.40
CA PHE A 65 -1.14 -4.31 21.30
C PHE A 65 -1.96 -3.08 20.91
N ASP A 66 -1.26 -2.06 20.42
CA ASP A 66 -1.89 -0.89 19.82
C ASP A 66 -1.91 -1.06 18.31
N TYR A 67 -3.02 -0.70 17.68
CA TYR A 67 -3.22 -0.84 16.24
C TYR A 67 -3.40 0.52 15.58
N GLU A 68 -3.09 0.61 14.31
CA GLU A 68 -3.45 1.73 13.45
C GLU A 68 -4.10 1.23 12.17
N TYR A 69 -4.88 2.09 11.54
CA TYR A 69 -5.64 1.74 10.36
C TYR A 69 -5.68 2.87 9.34
N THR A 70 -5.95 2.51 8.09
CA THR A 70 -6.20 3.46 7.02
C THR A 70 -7.25 2.91 6.06
N PHE A 71 -7.71 3.76 5.15
CA PHE A 71 -8.67 3.41 4.11
C PHE A 71 -8.05 3.72 2.76
N LEU A 72 -8.02 2.73 1.87
CA LEU A 72 -7.42 2.86 0.56
C LEU A 72 -8.13 1.95 -0.45
N ASP A 73 -8.40 2.46 -1.64
CA ASP A 73 -8.88 1.69 -2.78
C ASP A 73 -7.74 0.80 -3.32
N LEU A 74 -7.81 -0.50 -3.04
CA LEU A 74 -6.76 -1.46 -3.35
C LEU A 74 -7.03 -2.25 -4.64
N ASP A 75 -8.29 -2.32 -5.08
CA ASP A 75 -8.69 -3.07 -6.29
C ASP A 75 -9.05 -2.17 -7.48
N GLY A 76 -9.17 -0.85 -7.26
CA GLY A 76 -9.46 0.18 -8.26
C GLY A 76 -10.95 0.42 -8.52
N ASP A 77 -11.85 -0.05 -7.66
CA ASP A 77 -13.30 0.10 -7.81
C ASP A 77 -13.87 1.42 -7.23
N LYS A 78 -13.00 2.21 -6.57
CA LYS A 78 -13.30 3.50 -5.88
C LYS A 78 -14.03 3.37 -4.55
N ALA A 79 -14.25 2.17 -4.05
CA ALA A 79 -14.50 1.90 -2.65
C ALA A 79 -13.16 1.71 -1.94
N ASP A 80 -13.06 2.13 -0.69
CA ASP A 80 -11.85 1.88 0.08
C ASP A 80 -11.96 0.53 0.81
N GLU A 81 -10.89 -0.25 0.79
CA GLU A 81 -10.65 -1.31 1.76
C GLU A 81 -10.16 -0.71 3.09
N LEU A 82 -10.43 -1.43 4.17
CA LEU A 82 -9.82 -1.18 5.48
C LEU A 82 -8.51 -1.95 5.58
N ILE A 83 -7.43 -1.25 5.91
CA ILE A 83 -6.14 -1.86 6.25
C ILE A 83 -5.88 -1.60 7.73
N VAL A 84 -5.53 -2.64 8.48
CA VAL A 84 -5.18 -2.57 9.90
C VAL A 84 -3.80 -3.17 10.11
N GLN A 85 -2.95 -2.51 10.90
CA GLN A 85 -1.65 -3.03 11.30
C GLN A 85 -1.32 -2.72 12.76
N MET A 86 -0.36 -3.42 13.33
CA MET A 86 0.16 -3.09 14.66
C MET A 86 0.98 -1.79 14.61
N GLU A 87 0.75 -0.89 15.56
CA GLU A 87 1.36 0.44 15.58
C GLU A 87 2.89 0.34 15.75
N ASN A 88 3.63 0.97 14.83
CA ASN A 88 5.10 0.95 14.78
C ASN A 88 5.74 -0.44 14.53
N ASP A 89 4.95 -1.48 14.30
CA ASP A 89 5.43 -2.84 14.01
C ASP A 89 4.51 -3.57 13.01
N PRO A 90 4.45 -3.14 11.74
CA PRO A 90 3.56 -3.75 10.74
C PRO A 90 3.88 -5.23 10.46
N GLY A 91 5.11 -5.70 10.75
CA GLY A 91 5.46 -7.13 10.69
C GLY A 91 4.90 -7.95 11.86
N GLY A 92 4.50 -7.30 12.95
CA GLY A 92 3.84 -7.94 14.09
C GLY A 92 2.42 -8.40 13.76
N TYR A 93 1.68 -7.59 13.00
CA TYR A 93 0.35 -7.91 12.47
C TYR A 93 -0.03 -6.94 11.37
N ASN A 94 -0.62 -7.45 10.29
CA ASN A 94 -1.34 -6.64 9.32
C ASN A 94 -2.53 -7.42 8.72
N ALA A 95 -3.55 -6.70 8.24
CA ALA A 95 -4.73 -7.28 7.63
C ALA A 95 -5.43 -6.31 6.67
N VAL A 96 -6.13 -6.88 5.69
CA VAL A 96 -6.96 -6.18 4.69
C VAL A 96 -8.39 -6.71 4.74
N PHE A 97 -9.33 -5.79 4.81
CA PHE A 97 -10.77 -6.07 4.87
C PHE A 97 -11.51 -5.33 3.78
N HIS A 98 -12.43 -6.03 3.13
CA HIS A 98 -13.29 -5.50 2.08
C HIS A 98 -14.75 -5.60 2.50
N PHE A 99 -15.55 -4.58 2.17
CA PHE A 99 -16.97 -4.54 2.45
C PHE A 99 -17.78 -4.64 1.16
N GLU A 100 -18.61 -5.68 1.08
CA GLU A 100 -19.56 -5.85 -0.02
C GLU A 100 -20.87 -6.46 0.51
N ASN A 101 -22.01 -6.04 -0.05
CA ASN A 101 -23.31 -6.66 0.23
C ASN A 101 -23.63 -6.80 1.74
N ASP A 102 -23.35 -5.76 2.52
CA ASP A 102 -23.55 -5.70 3.98
C ASP A 102 -22.68 -6.67 4.81
N HIS A 103 -21.61 -7.21 4.23
CA HIS A 103 -20.65 -8.09 4.91
C HIS A 103 -19.22 -7.59 4.75
N ILE A 104 -18.37 -7.94 5.71
CA ILE A 104 -16.93 -7.74 5.65
C ILE A 104 -16.28 -9.09 5.39
N THR A 105 -15.41 -9.14 4.39
CA THR A 105 -14.52 -10.27 4.10
C THR A 105 -13.10 -9.86 4.44
N CYS A 106 -12.38 -10.69 5.18
CA CYS A 106 -10.92 -10.56 5.34
C CYS A 106 -10.24 -11.14 4.10
N TRP A 107 -9.60 -10.29 3.30
CA TRP A 107 -8.84 -10.70 2.13
C TRP A 107 -7.46 -11.24 2.50
N PHE A 108 -6.89 -10.69 3.55
CA PHE A 108 -5.58 -11.06 4.04
C PHE A 108 -5.48 -10.76 5.53
N SER A 109 -4.83 -11.64 6.27
CA SER A 109 -4.26 -11.32 7.56
C SER A 109 -3.05 -12.17 7.79
N ASP A 110 -2.00 -11.54 8.29
CA ASP A 110 -0.80 -12.21 8.75
C ASP A 110 -0.32 -11.65 10.09
N SER A 111 0.39 -12.49 10.82
CA SER A 111 0.91 -12.17 12.14
C SER A 111 2.24 -12.88 12.36
N VAL A 112 3.20 -12.17 12.95
CA VAL A 112 4.47 -12.73 13.41
C VAL A 112 5.35 -13.30 12.28
N GLU A 113 5.62 -12.50 11.26
CA GLU A 113 6.69 -12.77 10.30
C GLU A 113 7.82 -11.74 10.47
N MET A 114 8.94 -12.15 11.08
CA MET A 114 10.08 -11.25 11.33
C MET A 114 10.83 -10.85 10.06
N THR A 115 10.59 -11.55 8.96
CA THR A 115 11.34 -11.44 7.70
C THR A 115 10.45 -11.13 6.50
N CYS A 116 9.12 -11.18 6.65
CA CYS A 116 8.16 -10.86 5.60
C CYS A 116 7.16 -9.86 6.17
N PHE A 117 6.86 -8.79 5.44
CA PHE A 117 5.79 -7.89 5.84
C PHE A 117 5.20 -7.16 4.64
N ASP A 118 3.89 -6.95 4.70
CA ASP A 118 3.10 -6.30 3.66
C ASP A 118 2.82 -4.85 4.02
N TYR A 119 2.88 -3.95 3.03
CA TYR A 119 2.49 -2.56 3.23
C TYR A 119 1.87 -1.90 1.98
N PRO A 120 0.94 -0.96 2.17
CA PRO A 120 0.30 -0.25 1.08
C PRO A 120 1.17 0.88 0.52
N LEU A 121 0.95 1.16 -0.76
CA LEU A 121 1.44 2.34 -1.48
C LEU A 121 0.29 3.32 -1.72
N GLN A 122 0.59 4.61 -1.84
CA GLN A 122 -0.38 5.69 -2.06
C GLN A 122 -1.25 5.50 -3.31
N ASN A 123 -0.79 4.68 -4.26
CA ASN A 123 -1.46 4.42 -5.53
C ASN A 123 -2.36 3.17 -5.52
N GLY A 124 -2.62 2.58 -4.34
CA GLY A 124 -3.47 1.39 -4.19
C GLY A 124 -2.76 0.05 -4.42
N LEU A 125 -1.47 0.07 -4.77
CA LEU A 125 -0.66 -1.15 -4.81
C LEU A 125 -0.22 -1.55 -3.41
N MET A 126 0.15 -2.82 -3.27
CA MET A 126 0.77 -3.40 -2.09
C MET A 126 2.18 -3.86 -2.41
N VAL A 127 3.02 -3.92 -1.39
CA VAL A 127 4.35 -4.53 -1.45
C VAL A 127 4.41 -5.61 -0.37
N GLU A 128 4.74 -6.83 -0.78
CA GLU A 128 5.26 -7.87 0.12
C GLU A 128 6.80 -7.76 0.06
N GLU A 129 7.41 -7.43 1.18
CA GLU A 129 8.87 -7.33 1.31
C GLU A 129 9.39 -8.51 2.13
N TYR A 130 10.32 -9.27 1.55
CA TYR A 130 10.95 -10.41 2.20
C TYR A 130 12.46 -10.19 2.32
N ASP A 131 12.94 -9.95 3.54
CA ASP A 131 14.35 -9.82 3.89
C ASP A 131 14.83 -11.11 4.56
N TYR A 132 15.54 -11.93 3.79
CA TYR A 132 16.09 -13.18 4.28
C TYR A 132 17.43 -13.49 3.65
N GLY A 133 18.36 -13.90 4.51
CA GLY A 133 19.60 -14.50 4.08
C GLY A 133 20.50 -13.57 3.26
N GLY A 134 20.52 -12.27 3.60
CA GLY A 134 21.33 -11.26 2.90
C GLY A 134 20.77 -10.87 1.52
N SER A 135 19.55 -11.28 1.22
CA SER A 135 18.79 -10.85 0.05
C SER A 135 17.47 -10.23 0.47
N ILE A 136 17.00 -9.28 -0.33
CA ILE A 136 15.68 -8.68 -0.18
C ILE A 136 14.93 -8.88 -1.50
N SER A 137 13.70 -9.38 -1.42
CA SER A 137 12.75 -9.38 -2.53
C SER A 137 11.56 -8.48 -2.22
N TYR A 138 11.10 -7.76 -3.24
CA TYR A 138 9.89 -6.97 -3.21
C TYR A 138 8.93 -7.51 -4.26
N HIS A 139 7.76 -7.97 -3.84
CA HIS A 139 6.66 -8.34 -4.71
C HIS A 139 5.63 -7.23 -4.68
N ILE A 140 5.53 -6.45 -5.76
CA ILE A 140 4.56 -5.38 -5.89
C ILE A 140 3.33 -5.96 -6.58
N PHE A 141 2.17 -5.82 -5.95
CA PHE A 141 0.93 -6.42 -6.44
C PHE A 141 -0.27 -5.48 -6.27
N ARG A 142 -1.36 -5.83 -6.94
CA ARG A 142 -2.68 -5.22 -6.73
C ARG A 142 -3.68 -6.27 -6.28
N TYR A 143 -4.68 -5.87 -5.51
CA TYR A 143 -5.84 -6.70 -5.30
C TYR A 143 -6.75 -6.67 -6.52
N LEU A 144 -7.45 -7.77 -6.75
CA LEU A 144 -8.61 -7.87 -7.61
C LEU A 144 -9.85 -7.85 -6.72
N SER A 145 -11.01 -7.51 -7.26
CA SER A 145 -12.30 -7.52 -6.54
C SER A 145 -12.73 -8.85 -5.93
N THR A 146 -11.96 -9.91 -6.18
CA THR A 146 -12.14 -11.23 -5.54
C THR A 146 -11.29 -11.42 -4.28
N GLY A 147 -10.50 -10.42 -3.89
CA GLY A 147 -9.48 -10.52 -2.83
C GLY A 147 -8.19 -11.26 -3.26
N ARG A 148 -8.12 -11.76 -4.49
CA ARG A 148 -6.89 -12.34 -5.05
C ARG A 148 -5.91 -11.24 -5.47
N SER A 149 -4.62 -11.53 -5.40
CA SER A 149 -3.57 -10.63 -5.88
C SER A 149 -3.13 -10.94 -7.33
N GLU A 150 -2.69 -9.89 -8.02
CA GLU A 150 -1.96 -9.97 -9.29
C GLU A 150 -0.62 -9.23 -9.16
N THR A 151 0.47 -9.92 -9.47
CA THR A 151 1.82 -9.32 -9.48
C THR A 151 1.92 -8.26 -10.57
N VAL A 152 2.37 -7.07 -10.17
CA VAL A 152 2.64 -5.94 -11.06
C VAL A 152 4.12 -5.86 -11.40
N LYS A 153 4.99 -6.09 -10.42
CA LYS A 153 6.46 -6.01 -10.57
C LYS A 153 7.17 -6.81 -9.49
N THR A 154 8.33 -7.37 -9.82
CA THR A 154 9.25 -7.96 -8.84
C THR A 154 10.59 -7.26 -8.85
N LEU A 155 11.15 -7.05 -7.66
CA LEU A 155 12.50 -6.52 -7.45
C LEU A 155 13.26 -7.49 -6.55
N TYR A 156 14.49 -7.84 -6.90
CA TYR A 156 15.34 -8.66 -6.05
C TYR A 156 16.75 -8.08 -5.97
N ILE A 157 17.32 -8.07 -4.76
CA ILE A 157 18.66 -7.59 -4.49
C ILE A 157 19.41 -8.56 -3.59
N ARG A 158 20.68 -8.78 -3.93
CA ARG A 158 21.68 -9.35 -3.02
C ARG A 158 23.01 -8.64 -3.23
N GLU A 159 23.50 -7.95 -2.21
CA GLU A 159 24.79 -7.26 -2.30
C GLU A 159 25.96 -8.12 -1.82
N GLU A 160 25.73 -9.00 -0.84
CA GLU A 160 26.78 -9.76 -0.16
C GLU A 160 26.44 -11.26 -0.07
N PRO A 161 27.44 -12.16 -0.08
CA PRO A 161 27.22 -13.60 0.06
C PRO A 161 26.83 -13.96 1.50
N LEU A 162 25.94 -14.94 1.65
CA LEU A 162 25.58 -15.46 2.97
C LEU A 162 26.68 -16.37 3.50
N ASN A 163 27.29 -16.06 4.66
CA ASN A 163 28.13 -17.01 5.41
C ASN A 163 29.25 -17.70 4.59
N GLN A 164 29.93 -16.96 3.71
CA GLN A 164 30.96 -17.48 2.78
C GLN A 164 30.45 -18.46 1.73
N ASP A 165 29.14 -18.71 1.65
CA ASP A 165 28.51 -19.43 0.56
C ASP A 165 28.51 -18.55 -0.69
N THR A 166 29.40 -18.88 -1.61
CA THR A 166 29.56 -18.22 -2.91
C THR A 166 28.83 -18.96 -4.03
N SER A 167 27.97 -19.93 -3.70
CA SER A 167 27.19 -20.68 -4.70
C SER A 167 26.23 -19.80 -5.49
N LEU A 168 25.81 -18.68 -4.91
CA LEU A 168 24.98 -17.67 -5.55
C LEU A 168 25.85 -16.46 -5.89
N ALA A 169 25.71 -15.93 -7.10
CA ALA A 169 26.47 -14.77 -7.55
C ALA A 169 26.13 -13.54 -6.67
N THR A 170 27.11 -12.67 -6.46
CA THR A 170 26.94 -11.39 -5.75
C THR A 170 27.86 -10.34 -6.35
N PRO A 171 27.41 -9.09 -6.55
CA PRO A 171 26.04 -8.64 -6.32
C PRO A 171 25.08 -9.12 -7.42
N ILE A 172 23.79 -9.24 -7.09
CA ILE A 172 22.69 -9.46 -8.03
C ILE A 172 21.66 -8.36 -7.81
N TYR A 173 21.19 -7.77 -8.92
CA TYR A 173 20.07 -6.84 -8.95
C TYR A 173 19.13 -7.30 -10.06
N GLU A 174 17.88 -7.55 -9.75
CA GLU A 174 16.89 -8.02 -10.72
C GLU A 174 15.62 -7.17 -10.68
N VAL A 175 15.05 -6.96 -11.86
CA VAL A 175 13.73 -6.37 -12.08
C VAL A 175 12.96 -7.30 -13.00
N ASP A 176 11.80 -7.80 -12.55
CA ASP A 176 10.97 -8.76 -13.28
C ASP A 176 11.78 -9.98 -13.78
N ASP A 177 12.53 -10.58 -12.84
CA ASP A 177 13.40 -11.76 -13.01
C ASP A 177 14.51 -11.58 -14.06
N LYS A 178 14.92 -10.33 -14.33
CA LYS A 178 16.02 -10.00 -15.23
C LYS A 178 17.09 -9.23 -14.51
N GLU A 179 18.32 -9.70 -14.62
CA GLU A 179 19.49 -8.99 -14.09
C GLU A 179 19.67 -7.62 -14.75
N VAL A 180 19.86 -6.60 -13.94
CA VAL A 180 20.06 -5.19 -14.34
C VAL A 180 21.25 -4.58 -13.62
N SER A 181 21.64 -3.36 -14.00
CA SER A 181 22.65 -2.61 -13.23
C SER A 181 22.06 -2.12 -11.90
N LYS A 182 22.94 -1.83 -10.93
CA LYS A 182 22.55 -1.24 -9.65
C LYS A 182 21.73 0.04 -9.84
N GLU A 183 22.15 0.92 -10.74
CA GLU A 183 21.47 2.20 -11.00
C GLU A 183 20.06 2.01 -11.56
N ALA A 184 19.87 1.00 -12.42
CA ALA A 184 18.56 0.67 -12.96
C ALA A 184 17.64 0.10 -11.87
N PHE A 185 18.17 -0.77 -11.00
CA PHE A 185 17.44 -1.30 -9.86
C PHE A 185 17.03 -0.20 -8.86
N GLU A 186 17.97 0.64 -8.44
CA GLU A 186 17.71 1.74 -7.50
C GLU A 186 16.66 2.71 -8.05
N LYS A 187 16.70 2.99 -9.35
CA LYS A 187 15.68 3.79 -10.02
C LYS A 187 14.29 3.13 -9.93
N GLU A 188 14.20 1.84 -10.26
CA GLU A 188 12.93 1.11 -10.20
C GLU A 188 12.40 0.96 -8.77
N LEU A 189 13.27 0.68 -7.79
CA LEU A 189 12.92 0.64 -6.38
C LEU A 189 12.37 1.99 -5.91
N ASN A 190 13.04 3.08 -6.30
CA ASN A 190 12.62 4.42 -5.91
C ASN A 190 11.26 4.79 -6.53
N GLU A 191 11.12 4.62 -7.84
CA GLU A 191 9.89 4.97 -8.59
C GLU A 191 8.71 4.05 -8.23
N SER A 192 8.95 2.77 -7.94
CA SER A 192 7.86 1.81 -7.68
C SER A 192 7.44 1.76 -6.22
N ILE A 193 8.36 1.96 -5.27
CA ILE A 193 8.10 1.76 -3.83
C ILE A 193 8.35 3.05 -3.04
N ILE A 194 9.58 3.59 -3.06
CA ILE A 194 9.98 4.65 -2.12
C ILE A 194 9.15 5.93 -2.32
N GLU A 195 8.99 6.39 -3.55
CA GLU A 195 8.21 7.61 -3.86
C GLU A 195 6.71 7.42 -3.67
N ASN A 196 6.23 6.17 -3.72
CA ASN A 196 4.82 5.84 -3.57
C ASN A 196 4.47 5.32 -2.17
N ARG A 197 5.41 5.31 -1.21
CA ARG A 197 5.15 4.75 0.12
C ARG A 197 4.05 5.55 0.82
N LEU A 198 3.09 4.85 1.43
CA LEU A 198 2.01 5.51 2.16
C LEU A 198 2.59 6.35 3.31
N ASP A 199 2.21 7.63 3.37
CA ASP A 199 2.69 8.56 4.39
C ASP A 199 2.15 8.18 5.77
N THR A 200 2.95 8.34 6.82
CA THR A 200 2.55 7.98 8.19
C THR A 200 1.35 8.79 8.68
N THR A 201 1.09 9.98 8.12
CA THR A 201 -0.09 10.80 8.44
C THR A 201 -1.40 10.25 7.87
N ALA A 202 -1.35 9.28 6.95
CA ALA A 202 -2.53 8.59 6.44
C ALA A 202 -3.08 7.54 7.43
N TRP A 203 -2.29 7.15 8.43
CA TRP A 203 -2.68 6.17 9.45
C TRP A 203 -3.37 6.84 10.62
N LYS A 204 -4.46 6.22 11.06
CA LYS A 204 -5.22 6.61 12.24
C LYS A 204 -4.93 5.61 13.34
N LYS A 205 -4.49 6.10 14.49
CA LYS A 205 -4.38 5.27 15.69
C LYS A 205 -5.76 4.77 16.10
N LEU A 206 -5.88 3.48 16.35
CA LEU A 206 -7.06 2.91 16.96
C LEU A 206 -7.00 3.19 18.47
N GLN A 207 -7.90 4.05 18.95
CA GLN A 207 -8.02 4.34 20.37
C GLN A 207 -8.92 3.29 21.01
N LYS A 208 -8.39 2.60 22.03
CA LYS A 208 -9.14 1.70 22.90
C LYS A 208 -10.15 2.46 23.77
#